data_AF-A0A345GZJ3-F1
#
_entry.id   AF-A0A345GZJ3-F1
#
_cell.length_a   1.000
_cell.length_b   1.000
_cell.length_c   1.000
_cell.angle_alpha   90.00
_cell.angle_beta   90.00
_cell.angle_gamma   90.00
#
_symmetry.space_group_name_H-M   'P 1'
#
loop_
_entity.id
_entity.type
_entity.pdbx_description
1 polymer ?
#
loop_
_entity_poly.entity_id
_entity_poly.type
_entity_poly.pdbx_seq_one_letter_code
_entity_poly.pdbx_strand_id
1 'polypeptide(L)'
;MNFSKTVRKNLISYSILIVLLIAISVAASYTYQLETKKRALKADVIELSDIKYGMFNVDAWEEQFANIITTKLQELELSGTQRDEARVKVTAFLNESIDKFERAYKAKNEKNNDFLGLSLKNIGADFFEIFSELKNQVPTITEDILDFLESDENRDGIKKYILEQINSYTEGTFQKLDYTAYNTILSKYKATTGNECINLISSKLETVKNKQSTSNIVLVIAFLSMLLSMFLRKETSKLKITIYIIAAIHLLALGVFLPMIDIDARIASMELQLMGEAISFQDQVLYYKSKSIMEVSSIMLSQGKTKVMLVGILVLLFSVIFPVSKLISSLLLVFKRSLQRNKLIKFLVFKSGKWSMADVMVVAIFMSYIGFTGIISSQLGQLENSVESLEILSTNKSELQNGFFFFMGFVIFSIFISQKIQKLVKTPLQSVESDTTK
;
A
#
# COMPACT_ATOMS: atom_id res chain seq x y z
N MET A 1 -20.88 -57.90 -6.43
CA MET A 1 -19.53 -57.33 -6.21
C MET A 1 -19.34 -55.88 -6.69
N ASN A 2 -20.11 -55.36 -7.67
CA ASN A 2 -19.96 -53.98 -8.17
C ASN A 2 -20.57 -52.88 -7.27
N PHE A 3 -21.63 -53.18 -6.52
CA PHE A 3 -22.29 -52.21 -5.62
C PHE A 3 -21.36 -51.72 -4.49
N SER A 4 -20.61 -52.63 -3.87
CA SER A 4 -19.60 -52.32 -2.85
C SER A 4 -18.46 -51.43 -3.37
N LYS A 5 -18.02 -51.64 -4.63
CA LYS A 5 -16.96 -50.83 -5.26
C LYS A 5 -17.41 -49.39 -5.49
N THR A 6 -18.65 -49.17 -5.93
CA THR A 6 -19.22 -47.82 -6.17
C THR A 6 -19.42 -47.05 -4.86
N VAL A 7 -19.96 -47.71 -3.82
CA VAL A 7 -20.14 -47.12 -2.49
C VAL A 7 -18.78 -46.72 -1.89
N ARG A 8 -17.78 -47.61 -1.94
CA ARG A 8 -16.41 -47.34 -1.45
C ARG A 8 -15.75 -46.18 -2.21
N LYS A 9 -15.90 -46.11 -3.53
CA LYS A 9 -15.36 -45.01 -4.37
C LYS A 9 -16.00 -43.66 -4.02
N ASN A 10 -17.29 -43.63 -3.69
CA ASN A 10 -17.98 -42.43 -3.26
C ASN A 10 -17.58 -42.00 -1.84
N LEU A 11 -17.44 -42.93 -0.89
CA LEU A 11 -16.92 -42.66 0.45
C LEU A 11 -15.52 -42.00 0.40
N ILE A 12 -14.59 -42.60 -0.36
CA ILE A 12 -13.25 -42.02 -0.55
C ILE A 12 -13.33 -40.62 -1.16
N SER A 13 -14.24 -40.41 -2.12
CA SER A 13 -14.48 -39.08 -2.70
C SER A 13 -14.87 -38.04 -1.66
N TYR A 14 -15.75 -38.40 -0.73
CA TYR A 14 -16.23 -37.48 0.30
C TYR A 14 -15.12 -37.17 1.30
N SER A 15 -14.39 -38.19 1.77
CA SER A 15 -13.26 -38.01 2.67
C SER A 15 -12.22 -37.05 2.10
N ILE A 16 -11.83 -37.23 0.83
CA ILE A 16 -10.87 -36.31 0.17
C ILE A 16 -11.40 -34.88 0.13
N LEU A 17 -12.67 -34.68 -0.25
CA LEU A 17 -13.26 -33.34 -0.33
C LEU A 17 -13.37 -32.67 1.05
N ILE A 18 -13.65 -33.44 2.10
CA ILE A 18 -13.70 -32.94 3.48
C ILE A 18 -12.31 -32.54 3.96
N VAL A 19 -11.29 -33.37 3.71
CA VAL A 19 -9.89 -33.04 4.04
C VAL A 19 -9.44 -31.76 3.31
N LEU A 20 -9.75 -31.64 2.02
CA LEU A 20 -9.47 -30.42 1.26
C LEU A 20 -10.21 -29.20 1.84
N LEU A 21 -11.46 -29.36 2.26
CA LEU A 21 -12.22 -28.27 2.87
C LEU A 21 -11.59 -27.81 4.19
N ILE A 22 -11.20 -28.75 5.06
CA ILE A 22 -10.52 -28.43 6.33
C ILE A 22 -9.20 -27.70 6.05
N ALA A 23 -8.41 -28.20 5.09
CA ALA A 23 -7.17 -27.54 4.68
C ALA A 23 -7.42 -26.11 4.17
N ILE A 24 -8.46 -25.90 3.36
CA ILE A 24 -8.88 -24.57 2.91
C ILE A 24 -9.26 -23.68 4.08
N SER A 25 -10.07 -24.15 5.03
CA SER A 25 -10.50 -23.34 6.18
C SER A 25 -9.32 -22.90 7.05
N VAL A 26 -8.39 -23.82 7.34
CA VAL A 26 -7.19 -23.53 8.14
C VAL A 26 -6.26 -22.57 7.39
N ALA A 27 -5.97 -22.84 6.12
CA ALA A 27 -5.09 -22.00 5.32
C ALA A 27 -5.70 -20.61 5.06
N ALA A 28 -7.02 -20.50 4.87
CA ALA A 28 -7.70 -19.22 4.72
C ALA A 28 -7.60 -18.36 5.99
N SER A 29 -7.85 -18.95 7.16
CA SER A 29 -7.69 -18.26 8.45
C SER A 29 -6.24 -17.82 8.67
N TYR A 30 -5.29 -18.70 8.38
CA TYR A 30 -3.86 -18.40 8.50
C TYR A 30 -3.43 -17.28 7.54
N THR A 31 -3.87 -17.31 6.28
CA THR A 31 -3.63 -16.25 5.29
C THR A 31 -4.20 -14.92 5.75
N TYR A 32 -5.39 -14.88 6.34
CA TYR A 32 -5.99 -13.65 6.88
C TYR A 32 -5.17 -13.05 8.03
N GLN A 33 -4.69 -13.89 8.95
CA GLN A 33 -3.82 -13.44 10.05
C GLN A 33 -2.47 -12.92 9.53
N LEU A 34 -1.86 -13.62 8.57
CA LEU A 34 -0.61 -13.18 7.95
C LEU A 34 -0.77 -11.87 7.18
N GLU A 35 -1.86 -11.70 6.44
CA GLU A 35 -2.16 -10.45 5.75
C GLU A 35 -2.31 -9.29 6.75
N THR A 36 -3.02 -9.52 7.87
CA THR A 36 -3.18 -8.49 8.91
C THR A 36 -1.83 -8.07 9.50
N LYS A 37 -0.95 -9.03 9.78
CA LYS A 37 0.42 -8.76 10.23
C LYS A 37 1.23 -8.01 9.17
N LYS A 38 1.15 -8.44 7.90
CA LYS A 38 1.82 -7.79 6.77
C LYS A 38 1.40 -6.32 6.65
N ARG A 39 0.09 -6.06 6.73
CA ARG A 39 -0.48 -4.69 6.67
C ARG A 39 0.02 -3.82 7.82
N ALA A 40 0.09 -4.35 9.04
CA ALA A 40 0.59 -3.60 10.20
C ALA A 40 2.07 -3.25 10.05
N LEU A 41 2.91 -4.22 9.67
CA LEU A 41 4.34 -3.97 9.43
C LEU A 41 4.55 -2.96 8.28
N LYS A 42 3.81 -3.11 7.19
CA LYS A 42 3.90 -2.18 6.05
C LYS A 42 3.42 -0.78 6.42
N ALA A 43 2.37 -0.65 7.23
CA ALA A 43 1.92 0.65 7.73
C ALA A 43 2.98 1.35 8.58
N ASP A 44 3.70 0.60 9.43
CA ASP A 44 4.81 1.15 10.22
C ASP A 44 5.95 1.65 9.32
N VAL A 45 6.36 0.89 8.29
CA VAL A 45 7.39 1.34 7.32
C VAL A 45 6.94 2.58 6.56
N ILE A 46 5.69 2.57 6.10
CA ILE A 46 5.12 3.69 5.36
C ILE A 46 5.10 4.97 6.20
N GLU A 47 4.75 4.88 7.47
CA GLU A 47 4.78 6.02 8.39
C GLU A 47 6.22 6.51 8.58
N LEU A 48 7.19 5.63 8.81
CA LEU A 48 8.61 6.01 8.97
C LEU A 48 9.19 6.67 7.71
N SER A 49 8.67 6.35 6.54
CA SER A 49 9.09 6.90 5.24
C SER A 49 8.12 7.96 4.71
N ASP A 50 7.20 8.47 5.52
CA ASP A 50 6.25 9.49 5.10
C ASP A 50 6.98 10.80 4.77
N ILE A 51 6.61 11.44 3.66
CA ILE A 51 7.22 12.68 3.19
C ILE A 51 7.21 13.80 4.25
N LYS A 52 6.26 13.75 5.20
CA LYS A 52 6.17 14.70 6.31
C LYS A 52 7.37 14.67 7.24
N TYR A 53 8.11 13.56 7.31
CA TYR A 53 9.33 13.43 8.13
C TYR A 53 10.62 13.72 7.35
N GLY A 54 10.55 13.79 6.01
CA GLY A 54 11.68 14.11 5.15
C GLY A 54 11.50 15.45 4.46
N MET A 55 11.08 15.44 3.19
CA MET A 55 11.04 16.66 2.36
C MET A 55 10.20 17.80 2.95
N PHE A 56 9.15 17.50 3.73
CA PHE A 56 8.29 18.53 4.33
C PHE A 56 8.65 18.84 5.79
N ASN A 57 9.81 18.37 6.24
CA ASN A 57 10.28 18.51 7.60
C ASN A 57 11.48 19.45 7.66
N VAL A 58 11.33 20.57 8.36
CA VAL A 58 12.40 21.57 8.52
C VAL A 58 13.64 20.92 9.14
N ASP A 59 13.49 20.16 10.23
CA ASP A 59 14.58 19.47 10.93
C ASP A 59 15.41 18.58 9.99
N ALA A 60 14.76 17.90 9.04
CA ALA A 60 15.43 17.03 8.08
C ALA A 60 16.28 17.83 7.08
N TRP A 61 15.83 19.01 6.68
CA TRP A 61 16.63 19.93 5.87
C TRP A 61 17.78 20.52 6.68
N GLU A 62 17.56 20.94 7.93
CA GLU A 62 18.64 21.48 8.79
C GLU A 62 19.82 20.50 8.88
N GLU A 63 19.53 19.20 9.06
CA GLU A 63 20.54 18.16 9.12
C GLU A 63 21.31 18.02 7.79
N GLN A 64 20.60 18.01 6.64
CA GLN A 64 21.23 17.93 5.32
C GLN A 64 22.11 19.15 5.04
N PHE A 65 21.64 20.35 5.36
CA PHE A 65 22.40 21.59 5.20
C PHE A 65 23.63 21.64 6.13
N ALA A 66 23.47 21.29 7.40
CA ALA A 66 24.57 21.27 8.35
C ALA A 66 25.67 20.28 7.90
N ASN A 67 25.28 19.12 7.34
CA ASN A 67 26.22 18.16 6.77
C ASN A 67 26.98 18.75 5.59
N ILE A 68 26.30 19.36 4.61
CA ILE A 68 26.94 19.95 3.42
C ILE A 68 27.89 21.07 3.79
N ILE A 69 27.45 22.00 4.64
CA ILE A 69 28.30 23.11 5.10
C ILE A 69 29.53 22.56 5.81
N THR A 70 29.37 21.57 6.70
CA THR A 70 30.49 20.95 7.42
C THR A 70 31.48 20.28 6.46
N THR A 71 31.00 19.47 5.51
CA THR A 71 31.85 18.79 4.52
C THR A 71 32.59 19.80 3.63
N LYS A 72 31.91 20.82 3.13
CA LYS A 72 32.55 21.83 2.28
C LYS A 72 33.54 22.71 3.04
N LEU A 73 33.27 23.03 4.30
CA LEU A 73 34.23 23.73 5.16
C LEU A 73 35.51 22.89 5.37
N GLN A 74 35.40 21.56 5.44
CA GLN A 74 36.56 20.67 5.53
C GLN A 74 37.37 20.63 4.23
N GLU A 75 36.71 20.75 3.07
CA GLU A 75 37.37 20.81 1.75
C GLU A 75 38.14 22.12 1.51
N LEU A 76 37.87 23.19 2.26
CA LEU A 76 38.50 24.50 2.06
C LEU A 76 40.01 24.55 2.42
N GLU A 77 40.65 23.42 2.73
CA GLU A 77 42.07 23.28 3.09
C GLU A 77 42.58 24.44 3.97
N LEU A 78 41.85 24.75 5.05
CA LEU A 78 42.12 25.93 5.89
C LEU A 78 43.37 25.76 6.77
N SER A 79 43.96 24.57 6.81
CA SER A 79 45.14 24.25 7.62
C SER A 79 46.36 25.06 7.18
N GLY A 80 46.93 25.85 8.10
CA GLY A 80 48.11 26.69 7.85
C GLY A 80 47.82 28.01 7.13
N THR A 81 46.55 28.36 6.89
CA THR A 81 46.14 29.63 6.29
C THR A 81 46.10 30.73 7.36
N GLN A 82 46.51 31.98 7.04
CA GLN A 82 46.35 33.11 7.97
C GLN A 82 44.85 33.35 8.24
N ARG A 83 44.48 33.65 9.50
CA ARG A 83 43.08 33.82 9.93
C ARG A 83 42.29 34.77 9.04
N ASP A 84 42.91 35.85 8.57
CA ASP A 84 42.28 36.83 7.67
C ASP A 84 41.95 36.24 6.28
N GLU A 85 42.79 35.36 5.75
CA GLU A 85 42.52 34.67 4.47
C GLU A 85 41.45 33.58 4.65
N ALA A 86 41.47 32.85 5.76
CA ALA A 86 40.43 31.88 6.11
C ALA A 86 39.06 32.57 6.29
N ARG A 87 39.02 33.74 6.95
CA ARG A 87 37.83 34.58 7.08
C ARG A 87 37.23 34.94 5.74
N VAL A 88 38.04 35.40 4.79
CA VAL A 88 37.58 35.76 3.44
C VAL A 88 36.99 34.54 2.72
N LYS A 89 37.67 33.39 2.80
CA LYS A 89 37.20 32.14 2.17
C LYS A 89 35.87 31.67 2.74
N VAL A 90 35.73 31.60 4.07
CA VAL A 90 34.51 31.14 4.76
C VAL A 90 33.34 32.13 4.54
N THR A 91 33.60 33.44 4.65
CA THR A 91 32.57 34.47 4.42
C THR A 91 32.04 34.41 2.99
N ALA A 92 32.94 34.33 1.99
CA ALA A 92 32.56 34.24 0.58
C ALA A 92 31.76 32.97 0.32
N PHE A 93 32.22 31.84 0.87
CA PHE A 93 31.54 30.56 0.77
C PHE A 93 30.11 30.60 1.33
N LEU A 94 29.91 31.06 2.58
CA LEU A 94 28.58 31.11 3.20
C LEU A 94 27.63 32.05 2.42
N ASN A 95 28.12 33.20 1.97
CA ASN A 95 27.32 34.11 1.15
C ASN A 95 26.93 33.49 -0.20
N GLU A 96 27.88 32.86 -0.90
CA GLU A 96 27.59 32.18 -2.17
C GLU A 96 26.61 31.02 -1.99
N SER A 97 26.71 30.29 -0.88
CA SER A 97 25.81 29.19 -0.50
C SER A 97 24.38 29.67 -0.37
N ILE A 98 24.19 30.73 0.41
CA ILE A 98 22.88 31.34 0.65
C ILE A 98 22.34 31.93 -0.66
N ASP A 99 23.17 32.62 -1.45
CA ASP A 99 22.76 33.20 -2.73
C ASP A 99 22.38 32.16 -3.79
N LYS A 100 23.06 31.01 -3.81
CA LYS A 100 22.70 29.89 -4.71
C LYS A 100 21.36 29.27 -4.30
N PHE A 101 21.15 29.07 -3.00
CA PHE A 101 19.86 28.62 -2.47
C PHE A 101 18.73 29.63 -2.78
N GLU A 102 18.95 30.92 -2.48
CA GLU A 102 18.00 31.98 -2.77
C GLU A 102 17.64 32.06 -4.25
N ARG A 103 18.61 31.92 -5.16
CA ARG A 103 18.37 31.94 -6.61
C ARG A 103 17.61 30.72 -7.10
N ALA A 104 17.94 29.53 -6.61
CA ALA A 104 17.22 28.29 -6.91
C ALA A 104 15.73 28.40 -6.47
N TYR A 105 15.46 29.14 -5.40
CA TYR A 105 14.12 29.36 -4.87
C TYR A 105 13.36 30.54 -5.54
N LYS A 106 13.94 31.75 -5.59
CA LYS A 106 13.30 33.00 -6.07
C LYS A 106 12.95 32.98 -7.56
N ALA A 107 13.70 32.29 -8.41
CA ALA A 107 13.49 32.31 -9.86
C ALA A 107 12.13 31.70 -10.30
N LYS A 108 11.30 31.19 -9.37
CA LYS A 108 10.16 30.34 -9.73
C LYS A 108 8.86 30.54 -8.96
N ASN A 109 8.84 31.37 -7.92
CA ASN A 109 7.62 31.61 -7.10
C ASN A 109 6.53 32.45 -7.79
N GLU A 110 6.69 32.82 -9.06
CA GLU A 110 5.69 33.58 -9.83
C GLU A 110 4.54 32.73 -10.41
N LYS A 111 4.57 31.38 -10.33
CA LYS A 111 3.50 30.52 -10.85
C LYS A 111 2.83 29.67 -9.77
N ASN A 112 1.58 30.02 -9.46
CA ASN A 112 0.65 29.29 -8.58
C ASN A 112 0.44 27.85 -9.06
N ASN A 113 1.07 26.88 -8.40
CA ASN A 113 0.75 25.46 -8.56
C ASN A 113 0.38 24.85 -7.19
N ASP A 114 -0.92 24.72 -6.92
CA ASP A 114 -1.45 23.96 -5.79
C ASP A 114 -1.23 22.46 -6.05
N PHE A 115 -0.36 21.81 -5.27
CA PHE A 115 -0.14 20.36 -5.36
C PHE A 115 -1.14 19.63 -4.46
N LEU A 116 -2.13 18.96 -5.05
CA LEU A 116 -3.12 18.14 -4.31
C LEU A 116 -3.84 18.87 -3.16
N GLY A 117 -3.98 20.21 -3.24
CA GLY A 117 -4.56 21.03 -2.17
C GLY A 117 -3.62 21.33 -0.99
N LEU A 118 -2.35 20.96 -1.11
CA LEU A 118 -1.25 21.38 -0.23
C LEU A 118 -0.46 22.48 -0.95
N SER A 119 -0.37 23.65 -0.33
CA SER A 119 0.41 24.77 -0.85
C SER A 119 1.90 24.46 -0.73
N LEU A 120 2.54 24.03 -1.83
CA LEU A 120 4.01 23.91 -1.94
C LEU A 120 4.71 25.27 -1.79
N LYS A 121 3.97 26.37 -1.92
CA LYS A 121 4.47 27.73 -1.68
C LYS A 121 5.05 27.88 -0.28
N ASN A 122 4.48 27.19 0.72
CA ASN A 122 4.92 27.33 2.11
C ASN A 122 6.20 26.56 2.38
N ILE A 123 6.33 25.31 1.89
CA ILE A 123 7.48 24.44 2.20
C ILE A 123 8.85 25.07 1.88
N GLY A 124 8.94 25.85 0.81
CA GLY A 124 10.18 26.55 0.47
C GLY A 124 10.21 28.04 0.82
N ALA A 125 9.08 28.71 1.01
CA ALA A 125 9.07 30.16 1.34
C ALA A 125 9.56 30.38 2.76
N ASP A 126 9.11 29.49 3.61
CA ASP A 126 9.47 29.33 5.00
C ASP A 126 10.98 29.06 5.14
N PHE A 127 11.52 28.14 4.33
CA PHE A 127 12.96 27.84 4.32
C PHE A 127 13.82 28.96 3.70
N PHE A 128 13.26 29.66 2.71
CA PHE A 128 13.88 30.84 2.11
C PHE A 128 14.00 32.02 3.09
N GLU A 129 12.99 32.23 3.93
CA GLU A 129 13.02 33.27 4.97
C GLU A 129 14.13 33.00 6.00
N ILE A 130 14.28 31.74 6.45
CA ILE A 130 15.38 31.31 7.33
C ILE A 130 16.75 31.66 6.71
N PHE A 131 16.97 31.33 5.44
CA PHE A 131 18.27 31.58 4.79
C PHE A 131 18.55 33.06 4.54
N SER A 132 17.52 33.84 4.21
CA SER A 132 17.64 35.30 4.11
C SER A 132 18.03 35.91 5.46
N GLU A 133 17.58 35.33 6.57
CA GLU A 133 17.91 35.80 7.91
C GLU A 133 19.31 35.34 8.35
N LEU A 134 19.67 34.08 8.07
CA LEU A 134 21.03 33.54 8.24
C LEU A 134 22.08 34.35 7.47
N LYS A 135 21.71 34.93 6.31
CA LYS A 135 22.60 35.80 5.53
C LYS A 135 23.14 36.97 6.34
N ASN A 136 22.30 37.57 7.18
CA ASN A 136 22.69 38.71 8.01
C ASN A 136 23.66 38.32 9.13
N GLN A 137 23.70 37.03 9.47
CA GLN A 137 24.52 36.45 10.55
C GLN A 137 25.85 35.87 10.03
N VAL A 138 26.05 35.80 8.70
CA VAL A 138 27.26 35.25 8.08
C VAL A 138 28.56 35.79 8.70
N PRO A 139 28.71 37.10 9.01
CA PRO A 139 29.94 37.60 9.65
C PRO A 139 30.21 36.96 11.01
N THR A 140 29.18 36.84 11.86
CA THR A 140 29.29 36.25 13.21
C THR A 140 29.53 34.75 13.12
N ILE A 141 28.77 34.05 12.28
CA ILE A 141 28.93 32.61 12.02
C ILE A 141 30.36 32.31 11.52
N THR A 142 30.93 33.20 10.69
CA THR A 142 32.29 33.04 10.19
C THR A 142 33.34 33.12 11.30
N GLU A 143 33.24 34.09 12.22
CA GLU A 143 34.18 34.18 13.34
C GLU A 143 34.10 32.95 14.24
N ASP A 144 32.90 32.50 14.57
CA ASP A 144 32.70 31.34 15.44
C ASP A 144 33.25 30.06 14.77
N ILE A 145 33.05 29.89 13.46
CA ILE A 145 33.67 28.79 12.69
C ILE A 145 35.20 28.86 12.73
N LEU A 146 35.79 30.04 12.58
CA LEU A 146 37.25 30.21 12.66
C LEU A 146 37.79 29.84 14.04
N ASP A 147 37.09 30.20 15.11
CA ASP A 147 37.44 29.83 16.48
C ASP A 147 37.40 28.31 16.69
N PHE A 148 36.42 27.62 16.11
CA PHE A 148 36.38 26.15 16.14
C PHE A 148 37.52 25.52 15.33
N LEU A 149 37.90 26.12 14.19
CA LEU A 149 38.99 25.62 13.32
C LEU A 149 40.38 25.77 13.93
N GLU A 150 40.59 26.77 14.80
CA GLU A 150 41.84 26.96 15.56
C GLU A 150 42.00 25.93 16.69
N SER A 151 40.92 25.26 17.08
CA SER A 151 40.94 24.13 18.03
C SER A 151 41.01 22.79 17.29
N ASP A 152 42.21 22.20 17.21
CA ASP A 152 42.55 21.00 16.40
C ASP A 152 41.66 19.75 16.69
N GLU A 153 40.90 19.77 17.80
CA GLU A 153 40.13 18.63 18.32
C GLU A 153 38.59 18.73 18.16
N ASN A 154 38.04 19.83 17.62
CA ASN A 154 36.60 20.15 17.79
C ASN A 154 35.76 20.14 16.50
N ARG A 155 36.03 19.18 15.59
CA ARG A 155 35.37 19.06 14.27
C ARG A 155 33.87 18.73 14.36
N ASP A 156 33.47 17.90 15.33
CA ASP A 156 32.04 17.64 15.63
C ASP A 156 31.35 18.88 16.21
N GLY A 157 32.12 19.80 16.81
CA GLY A 157 31.66 21.08 17.33
C GLY A 157 31.11 22.00 16.23
N ILE A 158 31.75 22.02 15.05
CA ILE A 158 31.30 22.85 13.91
C ILE A 158 29.91 22.43 13.45
N LYS A 159 29.68 21.13 13.23
CA LYS A 159 28.36 20.61 12.84
C LYS A 159 27.31 20.94 13.89
N LYS A 160 27.63 20.72 15.17
CA LYS A 160 26.72 21.00 16.27
C LYS A 160 26.38 22.49 16.38
N TYR A 161 27.37 23.36 16.23
CA TYR A 161 27.19 24.80 16.23
C TYR A 161 26.32 25.26 15.04
N ILE A 162 26.58 24.77 13.83
CA ILE A 162 25.74 25.09 12.66
C ILE A 162 24.30 24.64 12.89
N LEU A 163 24.09 23.44 13.43
CA LEU A 163 22.76 22.95 13.80
C LEU A 163 22.09 23.85 14.84
N GLU A 164 22.81 24.26 15.89
CA GLU A 164 22.29 25.17 16.92
C GLU A 164 21.93 26.54 16.35
N GLN A 165 22.75 27.09 15.44
CA GLN A 165 22.45 28.34 14.75
C GLN A 165 21.18 28.20 13.92
N ILE A 166 21.09 27.20 13.05
CA ILE A 166 19.88 26.97 12.23
C ILE A 166 18.65 26.77 13.13
N ASN A 167 18.74 25.93 14.17
CA ASN A 167 17.66 25.68 15.12
C ASN A 167 17.17 26.96 15.80
N SER A 168 18.08 27.86 16.18
CA SER A 168 17.72 29.11 16.87
C SER A 168 16.79 30.00 16.03
N TYR A 169 16.86 29.93 14.70
CA TYR A 169 15.96 30.65 13.79
C TYR A 169 14.66 29.89 13.49
N THR A 170 14.65 28.57 13.64
CA THR A 170 13.48 27.74 13.33
C THR A 170 12.54 27.54 14.52
N GLU A 171 13.05 27.57 15.76
CA GLU A 171 12.26 27.30 16.98
C GLU A 171 11.09 28.27 17.22
N GLY A 172 11.17 29.52 16.73
CA GLY A 172 10.12 30.53 16.88
C GLY A 172 9.21 30.70 15.66
N THR A 173 9.62 30.15 14.51
CA THR A 173 9.04 30.47 13.20
C THR A 173 8.10 29.37 12.71
N PHE A 174 8.32 28.12 13.16
CA PHE A 174 7.56 26.95 12.69
C PHE A 174 6.88 26.17 13.81
N GLN A 175 5.71 25.60 13.50
CA GLN A 175 5.17 24.53 14.33
C GLN A 175 6.07 23.31 14.20
N LYS A 176 6.75 22.93 15.28
CA LYS A 176 7.51 21.67 15.34
C LYS A 176 6.60 20.50 14.96
N LEU A 177 7.10 19.65 14.07
CA LEU A 177 6.39 18.46 13.63
C LEU A 177 6.15 17.53 14.83
N ASP A 178 4.96 16.93 14.91
CA ASP A 178 4.68 15.92 15.92
C ASP A 178 5.28 14.56 15.52
N TYR A 179 6.38 14.19 16.19
CA TYR A 179 7.04 12.89 16.02
C TYR A 179 6.46 11.78 16.91
N THR A 180 5.34 11.98 17.60
CA THR A 180 4.77 10.99 18.52
C THR A 180 4.55 9.63 17.83
N ALA A 181 3.99 9.63 16.61
CA ALA A 181 3.77 8.40 15.84
C ALA A 181 5.10 7.72 15.44
N TYR A 182 6.05 8.51 14.93
CA TYR A 182 7.38 8.05 14.55
C TYR A 182 8.13 7.41 15.73
N ASN A 183 8.18 8.10 16.87
CA ASN A 183 8.86 7.64 18.08
C ASN A 183 8.17 6.44 18.74
N THR A 184 6.84 6.35 18.62
CA THR A 184 6.09 5.16 19.06
C THR A 184 6.49 3.92 18.24
N ILE A 185 6.76 4.09 16.94
CA ILE A 185 7.24 2.99 16.09
C ILE A 185 8.68 2.60 16.45
N LEU A 186 9.58 3.57 16.61
CA LEU A 186 10.97 3.31 17.01
C LEU A 186 11.04 2.54 18.33
N SER A 187 10.28 2.98 19.34
CA SER A 187 10.23 2.31 20.66
C SER A 187 9.60 0.91 20.60
N LYS A 188 8.54 0.72 19.80
CA LYS A 188 7.92 -0.60 19.53
C LYS A 188 8.92 -1.61 18.99
N TYR A 189 9.86 -1.18 18.14
CA TYR A 189 10.87 -2.05 17.54
C TYR A 189 12.24 -1.99 18.22
N LYS A 190 12.41 -1.15 19.26
CA LYS A 190 13.68 -0.91 19.95
C LYS A 190 14.80 -0.48 19.01
N ALA A 191 14.47 0.35 18.02
CA ALA A 191 15.43 0.89 17.07
C ALA A 191 15.88 2.30 17.49
N THR A 192 17.13 2.63 17.18
CA THR A 192 17.71 3.95 17.50
C THR A 192 17.51 4.95 16.36
N THR A 193 17.46 4.47 15.12
CA THR A 193 17.29 5.30 13.93
C THR A 193 16.14 4.80 13.06
N GLY A 194 15.57 5.70 12.24
CA GLY A 194 14.53 5.36 11.26
C GLY A 194 14.98 4.27 10.29
N ASN A 195 16.19 4.40 9.73
CA ASN A 195 16.76 3.45 8.78
C ASN A 195 16.98 2.06 9.39
N GLU A 196 17.50 2.00 10.62
CA GLU A 196 17.63 0.73 11.35
C GLU A 196 16.26 0.08 11.58
N CYS A 197 15.26 0.88 11.97
CA CYS A 197 13.90 0.41 12.19
C CYS A 197 13.28 -0.15 10.91
N ILE A 198 13.41 0.57 9.79
CA ILE A 198 12.92 0.17 8.47
C ILE A 198 13.56 -1.17 8.05
N ASN A 199 14.87 -1.33 8.23
CA ASN A 199 15.57 -2.57 7.90
C ASN A 199 15.06 -3.76 8.73
N LEU A 200 14.88 -3.55 10.05
CA LEU A 200 14.36 -4.57 10.96
C LEU A 200 12.92 -4.98 10.62
N ILE A 201 12.06 -4.02 10.29
CA ILE A 201 10.68 -4.28 9.89
C ILE A 201 10.66 -4.99 8.52
N SER A 202 11.52 -4.58 7.59
CA SER A 202 11.62 -5.18 6.24
C SER A 202 11.99 -6.67 6.31
N SER A 203 12.96 -7.05 7.16
CA SER A 203 13.29 -8.46 7.40
C SER A 203 12.11 -9.28 7.94
N LYS A 204 11.34 -8.70 8.88
CA LYS A 204 10.10 -9.32 9.39
C LYS A 204 9.04 -9.44 8.30
N LEU A 205 8.92 -8.44 7.43
CA LEU A 205 7.98 -8.40 6.33
C LEU A 205 8.26 -9.52 5.32
N GLU A 206 9.53 -9.76 4.96
CA GLU A 206 9.92 -10.87 4.09
C GLU A 206 9.54 -12.23 4.68
N THR A 207 9.78 -12.43 5.97
CA THR A 207 9.40 -13.66 6.66
C THR A 207 7.88 -13.90 6.61
N VAL A 208 7.09 -12.85 6.81
CA VAL A 208 5.62 -12.92 6.72
C VAL A 208 5.16 -13.16 5.27
N LYS A 209 5.78 -12.47 4.30
CA LYS A 209 5.49 -12.63 2.86
C LYS A 209 5.75 -14.05 2.39
N ASN A 210 6.86 -14.67 2.81
CA ASN A 210 7.20 -16.04 2.49
C ASN A 210 6.19 -17.04 3.07
N LYS A 211 5.84 -16.90 4.36
CA LYS A 211 4.79 -17.73 5.00
C LYS A 211 3.45 -17.58 4.30
N GLN A 212 3.10 -16.36 3.90
CA GLN A 212 1.85 -16.08 3.21
C GLN A 212 1.83 -16.68 1.81
N SER A 213 2.92 -16.55 1.06
CA SER A 213 3.07 -17.14 -0.28
C SER A 213 2.85 -18.66 -0.22
N THR A 214 3.49 -19.34 0.73
CA THR A 214 3.30 -20.78 0.95
C THR A 214 1.84 -21.12 1.26
N SER A 215 1.19 -20.37 2.16
CA SER A 215 -0.23 -20.57 2.48
C SER A 215 -1.14 -20.37 1.26
N ASN A 216 -0.86 -19.34 0.45
CA ASN A 216 -1.60 -19.05 -0.77
C ASN A 216 -1.43 -20.15 -1.83
N ILE A 217 -0.22 -20.71 -1.98
CA ILE A 217 0.03 -21.86 -2.87
C ILE A 217 -0.79 -23.07 -2.43
N VAL A 218 -0.85 -23.38 -1.13
CA VAL A 218 -1.67 -24.47 -0.59
C VAL A 218 -3.16 -24.25 -0.93
N LEU A 219 -3.66 -23.02 -0.76
CA LEU A 219 -5.04 -22.68 -1.13
C LEU A 219 -5.28 -22.88 -2.63
N VAL A 220 -4.40 -22.37 -3.50
CA VAL A 220 -4.52 -22.50 -4.96
C VAL A 220 -4.56 -23.98 -5.36
N ILE A 221 -3.64 -24.81 -4.84
CA ILE A 221 -3.60 -26.24 -5.12
C ILE A 221 -4.88 -26.93 -4.63
N ALA A 222 -5.38 -26.60 -3.45
CA ALA A 222 -6.61 -27.17 -2.90
C ALA A 222 -7.84 -26.82 -3.76
N PHE A 223 -7.98 -25.56 -4.19
CA PHE A 223 -9.07 -25.13 -5.07
C PHE A 223 -8.98 -25.72 -6.46
N LEU A 224 -7.78 -25.79 -7.05
CA LEU A 224 -7.55 -26.45 -8.34
C LEU A 224 -7.88 -27.95 -8.25
N SER A 225 -7.54 -28.61 -7.15
CA SER A 225 -7.88 -30.02 -6.90
C SER A 225 -9.41 -30.21 -6.81
N MET A 226 -10.13 -29.28 -6.16
CA MET A 226 -11.59 -29.30 -6.14
C MET A 226 -12.19 -29.06 -7.55
N LEU A 227 -11.66 -28.10 -8.31
CA LEU A 227 -12.08 -27.85 -9.70
C LEU A 227 -11.86 -29.07 -10.60
N LEU A 228 -10.69 -29.71 -10.50
CA LEU A 228 -10.37 -30.92 -11.25
C LEU A 228 -11.31 -32.07 -10.86
N SER A 229 -11.62 -32.22 -9.58
CA SER A 229 -12.62 -33.18 -9.09
C SER A 229 -14.02 -32.92 -9.69
N MET A 230 -14.40 -31.65 -9.86
CA MET A 230 -15.64 -31.27 -10.56
C MET A 230 -15.61 -31.67 -12.03
N PHE A 231 -14.47 -31.58 -12.73
CA PHE A 231 -14.38 -31.97 -14.14
C PHE A 231 -14.40 -33.49 -14.33
N LEU A 232 -13.55 -34.21 -13.59
CA LEU A 232 -13.34 -35.66 -13.76
C LEU A 232 -14.50 -36.52 -13.26
N ARG A 233 -15.23 -36.08 -12.23
CA ARG A 233 -16.30 -36.88 -11.61
C ARG A 233 -17.66 -36.51 -12.19
N LYS A 234 -18.27 -37.46 -12.92
CA LYS A 234 -19.62 -37.31 -13.51
C LYS A 234 -20.74 -37.33 -12.47
N GLU A 235 -20.57 -38.05 -11.36
CA GLU A 235 -21.61 -38.15 -10.32
C GLU A 235 -21.75 -36.87 -9.49
N THR A 236 -22.96 -36.33 -9.47
CA THR A 236 -23.34 -35.15 -8.69
C THR A 236 -24.22 -35.56 -7.50
N SER A 237 -23.72 -35.36 -6.28
CA SER A 237 -24.47 -35.53 -5.05
C SER A 237 -24.68 -34.19 -4.37
N LYS A 238 -25.79 -34.04 -3.63
CA LYS A 238 -26.10 -32.85 -2.83
C LYS A 238 -24.92 -32.47 -1.93
N LEU A 239 -24.36 -33.45 -1.21
CA LEU A 239 -23.25 -33.23 -0.25
C LEU A 239 -21.99 -32.69 -0.94
N LYS A 240 -21.60 -33.23 -2.10
CA LYS A 240 -20.42 -32.72 -2.86
C LYS A 240 -20.60 -31.25 -3.24
N ILE A 241 -21.80 -30.90 -3.73
CA ILE A 241 -22.09 -29.51 -4.12
C ILE A 241 -22.09 -28.61 -2.90
N THR A 242 -22.64 -29.04 -1.76
CA THR A 242 -22.58 -28.28 -0.51
C THR A 242 -21.14 -28.02 -0.07
N ILE A 243 -20.24 -29.02 -0.14
CA ILE A 243 -18.81 -28.82 0.16
C ILE A 243 -18.19 -27.76 -0.76
N TYR A 244 -18.47 -27.82 -2.07
CA TYR A 244 -17.99 -26.79 -3.00
C TYR A 244 -18.56 -25.41 -2.67
N ILE A 245 -19.82 -25.29 -2.29
CA ILE A 245 -20.40 -23.99 -1.87
C ILE A 245 -19.67 -23.45 -0.64
N ILE A 246 -19.38 -24.27 0.38
CA ILE A 246 -18.64 -23.83 1.57
C ILE A 246 -17.20 -23.42 1.21
N ALA A 247 -16.54 -24.15 0.31
CA ALA A 247 -15.23 -23.76 -0.21
C ALA A 247 -15.29 -22.41 -0.95
N ALA A 248 -16.35 -22.16 -1.74
CA ALA A 248 -16.57 -20.89 -2.43
C ALA A 248 -16.80 -19.72 -1.46
N ILE A 249 -17.44 -19.95 -0.31
CA ILE A 249 -17.59 -18.94 0.75
C ILE A 249 -16.22 -18.48 1.24
N HIS A 250 -15.24 -19.38 1.39
CA HIS A 250 -13.88 -19.00 1.81
C HIS A 250 -13.20 -18.11 0.76
N LEU A 251 -13.28 -18.45 -0.53
CA LEU A 251 -12.74 -17.59 -1.60
C LEU A 251 -13.40 -16.21 -1.61
N LEU A 252 -14.72 -16.16 -1.45
CA LEU A 252 -15.43 -14.90 -1.41
C LEU A 252 -15.04 -14.07 -0.19
N ALA A 253 -14.95 -14.69 1.00
CA ALA A 253 -14.54 -14.02 2.23
C ALA A 253 -13.12 -13.45 2.09
N LEU A 254 -12.15 -14.26 1.66
CA LEU A 254 -10.79 -13.77 1.41
C LEU A 254 -10.77 -12.67 0.35
N GLY A 255 -11.55 -12.82 -0.72
CA GLY A 255 -11.60 -11.84 -1.80
C GLY A 255 -12.17 -10.48 -1.41
N VAL A 256 -13.15 -10.48 -0.49
CA VAL A 256 -13.87 -9.27 -0.07
C VAL A 256 -13.21 -8.58 1.12
N PHE A 257 -12.60 -9.34 2.04
CA PHE A 257 -12.02 -8.81 3.28
C PHE A 257 -10.51 -8.55 3.22
N LEU A 258 -9.75 -9.26 2.38
CA LEU A 258 -8.33 -8.93 2.19
C LEU A 258 -8.19 -7.69 1.29
N PRO A 259 -7.08 -6.95 1.39
CA PRO A 259 -6.79 -5.86 0.48
C PRO A 259 -6.88 -6.32 -0.97
N MET A 260 -7.50 -5.50 -1.81
CA MET A 260 -7.55 -5.73 -3.26
C MET A 260 -6.45 -4.99 -3.99
N ILE A 261 -6.12 -3.80 -3.51
CA ILE A 261 -5.10 -2.94 -4.10
C ILE A 261 -4.34 -2.24 -2.97
N ASP A 262 -3.03 -2.18 -3.16
CA ASP A 262 -2.18 -1.23 -2.46
C ASP A 262 -1.96 -0.07 -3.42
N ILE A 263 -2.38 1.12 -3.02
CA ILE A 263 -2.02 2.37 -3.69
C ILE A 263 -0.80 2.89 -2.95
N ASP A 264 0.34 2.94 -3.62
CA ASP A 264 1.62 3.34 -3.06
C ASP A 264 2.32 4.30 -4.04
N ALA A 265 2.15 5.59 -3.77
CA ALA A 265 2.72 6.68 -4.55
C ALA A 265 3.88 7.29 -3.77
N ARG A 266 5.07 7.27 -4.37
CA ARG A 266 6.30 7.67 -3.69
C ARG A 266 7.22 8.45 -4.62
N ILE A 267 8.04 9.30 -4.02
CA ILE A 267 9.22 9.88 -4.65
C ILE A 267 10.36 8.90 -4.36
N ALA A 268 10.87 8.24 -5.39
CA ALA A 268 11.99 7.31 -5.29
C ALA A 268 13.26 8.05 -4.88
N SER A 269 13.58 9.13 -5.61
CA SER A 269 14.62 10.08 -5.26
C SER A 269 14.15 11.49 -5.57
N MET A 270 14.51 12.42 -4.70
CA MET A 270 14.56 13.85 -5.00
C MET A 270 15.98 14.30 -4.73
N GLU A 271 16.63 14.88 -5.73
CA GLU A 271 17.99 15.37 -5.64
C GLU A 271 18.01 16.86 -5.97
N LEU A 272 18.54 17.66 -5.05
CA LEU A 272 18.81 19.08 -5.25
C LEU A 272 20.33 19.28 -5.18
N GLN A 273 20.92 19.71 -6.29
CA GLN A 273 22.33 20.09 -6.27
C GLN A 273 22.51 21.43 -5.57
N LEU A 274 23.27 21.41 -4.48
CA LEU A 274 23.67 22.58 -3.73
C LEU A 274 25.19 22.54 -3.53
N MET A 275 25.88 23.52 -4.12
CA MET A 275 27.34 23.69 -3.94
C MET A 275 28.17 22.48 -4.38
N GLY A 276 27.70 21.75 -5.39
CA GLY A 276 28.37 20.55 -5.90
C GLY A 276 28.10 19.28 -5.08
N GLU A 277 27.42 19.38 -3.93
CA GLU A 277 26.84 18.24 -3.21
C GLU A 277 25.36 18.09 -3.59
N ALA A 278 24.85 16.87 -3.52
CA ALA A 278 23.43 16.60 -3.70
C ALA A 278 22.75 16.47 -2.34
N ILE A 279 21.80 17.35 -2.04
CA ILE A 279 20.79 17.07 -1.01
C ILE A 279 19.86 16.02 -1.60
N SER A 280 19.81 14.84 -0.98
CA SER A 280 18.99 13.75 -1.48
C SER A 280 17.96 13.27 -0.46
N PHE A 281 16.70 13.20 -0.89
CA PHE A 281 15.62 12.55 -0.15
C PHE A 281 15.21 11.30 -0.92
N GLN A 282 15.36 10.14 -0.28
CA GLN A 282 15.09 8.85 -0.90
C GLN A 282 13.83 8.23 -0.31
N ASP A 283 13.08 7.52 -1.15
CA ASP A 283 11.95 6.65 -0.77
C ASP A 283 10.82 7.35 0.03
N GLN A 284 10.49 8.58 -0.33
CA GLN A 284 9.48 9.39 0.36
C GLN A 284 8.06 9.00 -0.05
N VAL A 285 7.25 8.52 0.89
CA VAL A 285 5.84 8.18 0.65
C VAL A 285 5.02 9.46 0.57
N LEU A 286 4.38 9.69 -0.57
CA LEU A 286 3.39 10.77 -0.74
C LEU A 286 2.00 10.31 -0.32
N TYR A 287 1.65 9.09 -0.71
CA TYR A 287 0.34 8.54 -0.43
C TYR A 287 0.38 7.04 -0.40
N TYR A 288 -0.16 6.48 0.69
CA TYR A 288 -0.34 5.05 0.82
C TYR A 288 -1.71 4.67 1.36
N LYS A 289 -2.39 3.76 0.66
CA LYS A 289 -3.59 3.07 1.15
C LYS A 289 -3.62 1.63 0.65
N SER A 290 -3.70 0.70 1.59
CA SER A 290 -4.03 -0.71 1.34
C SER A 290 -5.44 -0.99 1.82
N LYS A 291 -6.40 -1.25 0.92
CA LYS A 291 -7.82 -1.39 1.29
C LYS A 291 -8.52 -2.56 0.61
N SER A 292 -9.44 -3.18 1.34
CA SER A 292 -10.37 -4.23 0.83
C SER A 292 -11.64 -3.61 0.23
N ILE A 293 -12.45 -4.41 -0.47
CA ILE A 293 -13.74 -3.93 -1.02
C ILE A 293 -14.64 -3.39 0.09
N MET A 294 -14.69 -4.10 1.23
CA MET A 294 -15.50 -3.68 2.37
C MET A 294 -15.04 -2.34 2.94
N GLU A 295 -13.72 -2.16 3.04
CA GLU A 295 -13.17 -0.90 3.55
C GLU A 295 -13.41 0.24 2.56
N VAL A 296 -13.17 0.02 1.26
CA VAL A 296 -13.40 1.03 0.21
C VAL A 296 -14.88 1.44 0.16
N SER A 297 -15.80 0.48 0.14
CA SER A 297 -17.24 0.77 0.12
C SER A 297 -17.70 1.50 1.38
N SER A 298 -17.22 1.10 2.57
CA SER A 298 -17.50 1.78 3.83
C SER A 298 -17.03 3.25 3.82
N ILE A 299 -15.80 3.49 3.35
CA ILE A 299 -15.24 4.85 3.22
C ILE A 299 -16.07 5.69 2.23
N MET A 300 -16.47 5.13 1.09
CA MET A 300 -17.28 5.86 0.10
C MET A 300 -18.68 6.22 0.62
N LEU A 301 -19.27 5.36 1.45
CA LEU A 301 -20.58 5.61 2.06
C LEU A 301 -20.51 6.68 3.15
N SER A 302 -19.40 6.80 3.87
CA SER A 302 -19.24 7.77 4.96
C SER A 302 -18.83 9.17 4.50
N GLN A 303 -18.40 9.34 3.24
CA GLN A 303 -17.93 10.63 2.70
C GLN A 303 -19.01 11.70 2.47
N GLY A 304 -20.30 11.40 2.68
CA GLY A 304 -21.41 12.38 2.63
C GLY A 304 -21.76 12.95 1.25
N LYS A 305 -20.92 12.76 0.23
CA LYS A 305 -21.17 13.20 -1.15
C LYS A 305 -22.04 12.17 -1.89
N THR A 306 -23.25 12.57 -2.32
CA THR A 306 -24.23 11.67 -2.95
C THR A 306 -23.68 10.87 -4.13
N LYS A 307 -22.83 11.48 -4.98
CA LYS A 307 -22.20 10.79 -6.11
C LYS A 307 -21.23 9.68 -5.67
N VAL A 308 -20.41 9.94 -4.66
CA VAL A 308 -19.43 8.96 -4.15
C VAL A 308 -20.15 7.85 -3.39
N MET A 309 -21.17 8.21 -2.60
CA MET A 309 -22.01 7.24 -1.91
C MET A 309 -22.67 6.27 -2.90
N LEU A 310 -23.21 6.77 -4.03
CA LEU A 310 -23.81 5.93 -5.07
C LEU A 310 -22.79 4.92 -5.62
N VAL A 311 -21.55 5.36 -5.92
CA VAL A 311 -20.48 4.45 -6.36
C VAL A 311 -20.19 3.39 -5.30
N GLY A 312 -20.10 3.78 -4.02
CA GLY A 312 -19.92 2.85 -2.89
C GLY A 312 -21.03 1.80 -2.80
N ILE A 313 -22.30 2.20 -2.99
CA ILE A 313 -23.45 1.29 -3.03
C ILE A 313 -23.30 0.31 -4.20
N LEU A 314 -22.95 0.79 -5.39
CA LEU A 314 -22.77 -0.07 -6.57
C LEU A 314 -21.67 -1.11 -6.34
N VAL A 315 -20.51 -0.69 -5.80
CA VAL A 315 -19.41 -1.59 -5.47
C VAL A 315 -19.86 -2.64 -4.46
N LEU A 316 -20.53 -2.25 -3.38
CA LEU A 316 -21.02 -3.21 -2.38
C LEU A 316 -22.05 -4.18 -2.97
N LEU A 317 -22.97 -3.67 -3.80
CA LEU A 317 -24.02 -4.47 -4.42
C LEU A 317 -23.44 -5.51 -5.37
N PHE A 318 -22.59 -5.07 -6.31
CA PHE A 318 -22.01 -5.94 -7.31
C PHE A 318 -20.96 -6.87 -6.71
N SER A 319 -20.09 -6.41 -5.80
CA SER A 319 -18.96 -7.18 -5.30
C SER A 319 -19.25 -8.01 -4.05
N VAL A 320 -20.33 -7.74 -3.30
CA VAL A 320 -20.61 -8.46 -2.05
C VAL A 320 -22.03 -9.01 -2.02
N ILE A 321 -23.05 -8.16 -2.15
CA ILE A 321 -24.45 -8.57 -2.00
C ILE A 321 -24.83 -9.61 -3.05
N PHE A 322 -24.43 -9.40 -4.30
CA PHE A 322 -24.76 -10.29 -5.41
C PHE A 322 -24.09 -11.67 -5.29
N PRO A 323 -22.77 -11.82 -5.01
CA PRO A 323 -22.12 -13.09 -4.66
C PRO A 323 -22.77 -13.85 -3.54
N VAL A 324 -23.02 -13.16 -2.42
CA VAL A 324 -23.57 -13.80 -1.23
C VAL A 324 -24.96 -14.32 -1.55
N SER A 325 -25.79 -13.50 -2.20
CA SER A 325 -27.12 -13.90 -2.67
C SER A 325 -27.07 -15.08 -3.63
N LYS A 326 -26.07 -15.14 -4.52
CA LYS A 326 -25.83 -16.27 -5.43
C LYS A 326 -25.47 -17.55 -4.67
N LEU A 327 -24.58 -17.49 -3.68
CA LEU A 327 -24.19 -18.66 -2.87
C LEU A 327 -25.36 -19.18 -2.02
N ILE A 328 -26.11 -18.27 -1.38
CA ILE A 328 -27.33 -18.62 -0.62
C ILE A 328 -28.37 -19.28 -1.54
N SER A 329 -28.64 -18.67 -2.70
CA SER A 329 -29.56 -19.23 -3.69
C SER A 329 -29.12 -20.60 -4.20
N SER A 330 -27.80 -20.79 -4.38
CA SER A 330 -27.21 -22.07 -4.78
C SER A 330 -27.43 -23.14 -3.72
N LEU A 331 -27.22 -22.80 -2.45
CA LEU A 331 -27.44 -23.71 -1.32
C LEU A 331 -28.93 -24.11 -1.22
N LEU A 332 -29.83 -23.13 -1.32
CA LEU A 332 -31.28 -23.36 -1.28
C LEU A 332 -31.74 -24.30 -2.41
N LEU A 333 -31.22 -24.16 -3.64
CA LEU A 333 -31.57 -25.05 -4.75
C LEU A 333 -31.08 -26.49 -4.57
N VAL A 334 -29.95 -26.70 -3.87
CA VAL A 334 -29.42 -28.05 -3.59
C VAL A 334 -30.36 -28.83 -2.68
N PHE A 335 -30.95 -28.17 -1.68
CA PHE A 335 -31.87 -28.80 -0.74
C PHE A 335 -33.32 -28.83 -1.23
N LYS A 336 -33.81 -27.73 -1.83
CA LYS A 336 -35.21 -27.58 -2.26
C LYS A 336 -35.32 -27.30 -3.76
N ARG A 337 -35.44 -28.37 -4.56
CA ARG A 337 -35.53 -28.30 -6.03
C ARG A 337 -36.72 -27.47 -6.54
N SER A 338 -37.82 -27.41 -5.79
CA SER A 338 -39.03 -26.65 -6.18
C SER A 338 -38.79 -25.14 -6.29
N LEU A 339 -37.73 -24.61 -5.66
CA LEU A 339 -37.33 -23.21 -5.76
C LEU A 339 -36.80 -22.82 -7.15
N GLN A 340 -36.54 -23.77 -8.05
CA GLN A 340 -36.17 -23.50 -9.44
C GLN A 340 -37.26 -22.72 -10.20
N ARG A 341 -38.53 -22.79 -9.74
CA ARG A 341 -39.65 -22.04 -10.32
C ARG A 341 -39.55 -20.53 -10.05
N ASN A 342 -38.82 -20.11 -9.00
CA ASN A 342 -38.63 -18.70 -8.70
C ASN A 342 -37.65 -18.06 -9.70
N LYS A 343 -38.13 -17.04 -10.41
CA LYS A 343 -37.36 -16.32 -11.44
C LYS A 343 -36.09 -15.69 -10.88
N LEU A 344 -36.11 -15.16 -9.65
CA LEU A 344 -34.96 -14.52 -9.00
C LEU A 344 -33.87 -15.53 -8.65
N ILE A 345 -34.22 -16.64 -8.00
CA ILE A 345 -33.27 -17.71 -7.63
C ILE A 345 -32.65 -18.33 -8.90
N LYS A 346 -33.48 -18.60 -9.92
CA LYS A 346 -33.02 -19.11 -11.21
C LYS A 346 -32.08 -18.13 -11.91
N PHE A 347 -32.37 -16.83 -11.85
CA PHE A 347 -31.51 -15.78 -12.37
C PHE A 347 -30.17 -15.72 -11.62
N LEU A 348 -30.21 -15.63 -10.28
CA LEU A 348 -29.03 -15.53 -9.42
C LEU A 348 -28.08 -16.71 -9.55
N VAL A 349 -28.58 -17.92 -9.78
CA VAL A 349 -27.71 -19.11 -9.90
C VAL A 349 -27.25 -19.34 -11.34
N PHE A 350 -28.14 -19.25 -12.33
CA PHE A 350 -27.81 -19.69 -13.70
C PHE A 350 -27.54 -18.57 -14.70
N LYS A 351 -27.97 -17.33 -14.45
CA LYS A 351 -27.81 -16.20 -15.38
C LYS A 351 -26.87 -15.12 -14.85
N SER A 352 -26.70 -15.01 -13.54
CA SER A 352 -25.80 -14.06 -12.90
C SER A 352 -24.37 -14.10 -13.44
N GLY A 353 -23.84 -15.29 -13.74
CA GLY A 353 -22.49 -15.45 -14.29
C GLY A 353 -22.30 -14.90 -15.71
N LYS A 354 -23.39 -14.55 -16.43
CA LYS A 354 -23.31 -13.85 -17.72
C LYS A 354 -23.10 -12.35 -17.56
N TRP A 355 -23.45 -11.80 -16.41
CA TRP A 355 -23.13 -10.44 -16.04
C TRP A 355 -21.76 -10.52 -15.39
N SER A 356 -20.71 -10.09 -16.09
CA SER A 356 -19.36 -10.24 -15.57
C SER A 356 -19.16 -9.29 -14.39
N MET A 357 -19.47 -9.82 -13.23
CA MET A 357 -19.29 -9.19 -11.94
C MET A 357 -17.80 -8.92 -11.66
N ALA A 358 -16.93 -9.76 -12.23
CA ALA A 358 -15.49 -9.51 -12.27
C ALA A 358 -15.17 -8.27 -13.14
N ASP A 359 -15.75 -8.15 -14.35
CA ASP A 359 -15.40 -7.05 -15.27
C ASP A 359 -15.79 -5.69 -14.69
N VAL A 360 -16.98 -5.56 -14.11
CA VAL A 360 -17.42 -4.29 -13.48
C VAL A 360 -16.48 -3.87 -12.35
N MET A 361 -16.06 -4.83 -11.53
CA MET A 361 -15.15 -4.58 -10.41
C MET A 361 -13.73 -4.25 -10.90
N VAL A 362 -13.21 -5.02 -11.84
CA VAL A 362 -11.89 -4.83 -12.46
C VAL A 362 -11.81 -3.43 -13.06
N VAL A 363 -12.81 -3.03 -13.86
CA VAL A 363 -12.86 -1.69 -14.47
C VAL A 363 -12.90 -0.58 -13.42
N ALA A 364 -13.67 -0.76 -12.32
CA ALA A 364 -13.72 0.24 -11.25
C ALA A 364 -12.37 0.41 -10.53
N ILE A 365 -11.67 -0.70 -10.25
CA ILE A 365 -10.33 -0.67 -9.64
C ILE A 365 -9.32 -0.02 -10.59
N PHE A 366 -9.31 -0.41 -11.87
CA PHE A 366 -8.40 0.16 -12.86
C PHE A 366 -8.65 1.66 -13.10
N MET A 367 -9.90 2.10 -13.20
CA MET A 367 -10.21 3.53 -13.39
C MET A 367 -9.83 4.37 -12.16
N SER A 368 -10.04 3.84 -10.95
CA SER A 368 -9.59 4.50 -9.72
C SER A 368 -8.06 4.56 -9.64
N TYR A 369 -7.38 3.48 -10.03
CA TYR A 369 -5.93 3.39 -10.01
C TYR A 369 -5.26 4.31 -11.04
N ILE A 370 -5.73 4.27 -12.29
CA ILE A 370 -5.24 5.12 -13.38
C ILE A 370 -5.56 6.59 -13.10
N GLY A 371 -6.77 6.88 -12.61
CA GLY A 371 -7.17 8.24 -12.24
C GLY A 371 -6.28 8.83 -11.14
N PHE A 372 -6.00 8.05 -10.09
CA PHE A 372 -5.13 8.51 -8.99
C PHE A 372 -3.67 8.67 -9.43
N THR A 373 -3.14 7.68 -10.16
CA THR A 373 -1.77 7.71 -10.68
C THR A 373 -1.56 8.87 -11.65
N GLY A 374 -2.50 9.09 -12.57
CA GLY A 374 -2.42 10.17 -13.55
C GLY A 374 -2.46 11.56 -12.92
N ILE A 375 -3.27 11.73 -11.86
CA ILE A 375 -3.27 12.99 -11.10
C ILE A 375 -1.91 13.19 -10.42
N ILE A 376 -1.40 12.21 -9.67
CA ILE A 376 -0.10 12.35 -8.97
C ILE A 376 1.05 12.58 -9.95
N SER A 377 1.14 11.80 -11.02
CA SER A 377 2.23 11.95 -11.99
C SER A 377 2.17 13.29 -12.72
N SER A 378 0.97 13.78 -13.05
CA SER A 378 0.81 15.11 -13.67
C SER A 378 1.26 16.24 -12.73
N GLN A 379 1.01 16.09 -11.43
CA GLN A 379 1.35 17.07 -10.41
C GLN A 379 2.84 17.04 -10.06
N LEU A 380 3.45 15.85 -9.97
CA LEU A 380 4.90 15.70 -9.76
C LEU A 380 5.71 16.11 -11.00
N GLY A 381 5.25 15.77 -12.21
CA GLY A 381 5.89 16.20 -13.45
C GLY A 381 5.83 17.72 -13.64
N GLN A 382 4.79 18.39 -13.14
CA GLN A 382 4.79 19.86 -13.07
C GLN A 382 5.88 20.38 -12.14
N LEU A 383 6.15 19.69 -11.01
CA LEU A 383 7.17 20.09 -10.05
C LEU A 383 8.59 19.88 -10.60
N GLU A 384 8.88 18.75 -11.23
CA GLU A 384 10.17 18.41 -11.85
C GLU A 384 10.54 19.42 -12.95
N ASN A 385 9.64 19.66 -13.92
CA ASN A 385 9.84 20.69 -14.95
C ASN A 385 9.92 22.11 -14.36
N SER A 386 9.49 22.27 -13.11
CA SER A 386 9.51 23.53 -12.38
C SER A 386 10.76 23.73 -11.52
N VAL A 387 11.81 22.92 -11.57
CA VAL A 387 13.11 23.29 -10.97
C VAL A 387 14.25 22.68 -11.80
N GLU A 388 15.10 23.52 -12.42
CA GLU A 388 16.16 23.06 -13.35
C GLU A 388 17.26 22.20 -12.68
N SER A 389 17.38 22.28 -11.36
CA SER A 389 18.36 21.53 -10.55
C SER A 389 17.73 20.47 -9.64
N LEU A 390 16.45 20.15 -9.85
CA LEU A 390 15.70 19.16 -9.08
C LEU A 390 15.40 17.96 -9.96
N GLU A 391 16.00 16.83 -9.63
CA GLU A 391 15.63 15.56 -10.25
C GLU A 391 14.61 14.88 -9.34
N ILE A 392 13.39 14.63 -9.82
CA ILE A 392 12.37 13.85 -9.10
C ILE A 392 12.12 12.57 -9.88
N LEU A 393 12.59 11.45 -9.34
CA LEU A 393 12.19 10.15 -9.82
C LEU A 393 10.95 9.70 -9.07
N SER A 394 9.77 9.84 -9.68
CA SER A 394 8.55 9.26 -9.11
C SER A 394 8.47 7.76 -9.39
N THR A 395 8.01 6.98 -8.41
CA THR A 395 7.74 5.56 -8.61
C THR A 395 6.35 5.21 -8.10
N ASN A 396 5.64 4.40 -8.89
CA ASN A 396 4.36 3.84 -8.51
C ASN A 396 4.56 2.37 -8.15
N LYS A 397 4.59 2.08 -6.85
CA LYS A 397 4.72 0.72 -6.31
C LYS A 397 3.35 0.10 -5.99
N SER A 398 2.29 0.62 -6.61
CA SER A 398 0.96 0.09 -6.40
C SER A 398 0.81 -1.28 -7.05
N GLU A 399 0.24 -2.22 -6.29
CA GLU A 399 0.15 -3.61 -6.68
C GLU A 399 -1.25 -4.16 -6.37
N LEU A 400 -1.72 -5.06 -7.25
CA LEU A 400 -2.90 -5.88 -6.96
C LEU A 400 -2.56 -6.87 -5.85
N GLN A 401 -3.41 -6.92 -4.84
CA GLN A 401 -3.22 -7.74 -3.65
C GLN A 401 -4.02 -9.04 -3.72
N ASN A 402 -3.78 -9.93 -2.74
CA ASN A 402 -4.39 -11.26 -2.69
C ASN A 402 -5.92 -11.27 -2.76
N GLY A 403 -6.60 -10.24 -2.23
CA GLY A 403 -8.06 -10.13 -2.29
C GLY A 403 -8.58 -10.13 -3.72
N PHE A 404 -7.87 -9.47 -4.64
CA PHE A 404 -8.22 -9.49 -6.07
C PHE A 404 -8.23 -10.91 -6.64
N PHE A 405 -7.16 -11.66 -6.41
CA PHE A 405 -6.99 -13.01 -6.96
C PHE A 405 -7.97 -14.02 -6.34
N PHE A 406 -8.23 -13.94 -5.02
CA PHE A 406 -9.21 -14.81 -4.38
C PHE A 406 -10.63 -14.53 -4.87
N PHE A 407 -10.98 -13.28 -5.08
CA PHE A 407 -12.27 -12.91 -5.65
C PHE A 407 -12.43 -13.41 -7.09
N MET A 408 -11.40 -13.26 -7.92
CA MET A 408 -11.38 -13.83 -9.28
C MET A 408 -11.56 -15.35 -9.23
N GLY A 409 -10.84 -16.02 -8.33
CA GLY A 409 -11.00 -17.45 -8.06
C GLY A 409 -12.43 -17.82 -7.69
N PHE A 410 -13.07 -17.03 -6.81
CA PHE A 410 -14.48 -17.21 -6.46
C PHE A 410 -15.40 -17.11 -7.70
N VAL A 411 -15.22 -16.09 -8.54
CA VAL A 411 -16.05 -15.90 -9.74
C VAL A 411 -15.98 -17.13 -10.63
N ILE A 412 -14.76 -17.59 -10.94
CA ILE A 412 -14.52 -18.80 -11.74
C ILE A 412 -15.16 -20.02 -11.08
N PHE A 413 -14.85 -20.27 -9.81
CA PHE A 413 -15.35 -21.43 -9.06
C PHE A 413 -16.89 -21.47 -8.98
N SER A 414 -17.52 -20.29 -8.82
CA SER A 414 -18.98 -20.15 -8.76
C SER A 414 -19.67 -20.53 -10.08
N ILE A 415 -19.02 -20.33 -11.23
CA ILE A 415 -19.56 -20.75 -12.54
C ILE A 415 -19.62 -22.26 -12.61
N PHE A 416 -18.56 -22.97 -12.19
CA PHE A 416 -18.53 -24.43 -12.15
C PHE A 416 -19.58 -25.01 -11.19
N ILE A 417 -19.77 -24.39 -10.02
CA ILE A 417 -20.82 -24.79 -9.07
C ILE A 417 -22.20 -24.68 -9.73
N SER A 418 -22.45 -23.58 -10.42
CA SER A 418 -23.72 -23.32 -11.12
C SER A 418 -24.01 -24.40 -12.19
N GLN A 419 -22.99 -24.81 -12.96
CA GLN A 419 -23.11 -25.90 -13.94
C GLN A 419 -23.42 -27.24 -13.28
N LYS A 420 -22.81 -27.55 -12.13
CA LYS A 420 -23.07 -28.79 -11.39
C LYS A 420 -24.48 -28.82 -10.80
N ILE A 421 -24.96 -27.70 -10.26
CA ILE A 421 -26.35 -27.57 -9.80
C ILE A 421 -27.32 -27.77 -10.97
N GLN A 422 -27.02 -27.21 -12.15
CA GLN A 422 -27.88 -27.39 -13.33
C GLN A 422 -28.01 -28.86 -13.73
N LYS A 423 -26.91 -29.64 -13.66
CA LYS A 423 -26.93 -31.08 -13.91
C LYS A 423 -27.76 -31.81 -12.85
N LEU A 424 -27.56 -31.52 -11.56
CA LEU A 424 -28.29 -32.15 -10.45
C LEU A 424 -29.82 -31.94 -10.55
N VAL A 425 -30.23 -30.74 -10.97
CA VAL A 425 -31.65 -30.36 -11.05
C VAL A 425 -32.33 -30.93 -12.30
N LYS A 426 -31.59 -31.12 -13.41
CA LYS A 426 -32.12 -31.75 -14.65
C LYS A 426 -32.29 -33.28 -14.54
N THR A 427 -31.61 -33.94 -13.61
CA THR A 427 -31.77 -35.39 -13.41
C THR A 427 -33.12 -35.70 -12.74
N PRO A 428 -34.02 -36.48 -13.38
CA PRO A 428 -35.31 -36.84 -12.80
C PRO A 428 -35.10 -37.62 -11.49
N LEU A 429 -36.00 -37.41 -10.52
CA LEU A 429 -36.05 -38.24 -9.31
C LEU A 429 -36.43 -39.66 -9.76
N GLN A 430 -35.49 -40.60 -9.74
CA GLN A 430 -35.86 -42.01 -9.85
C GLN A 430 -36.71 -42.35 -8.62
N SER A 431 -37.96 -42.73 -8.87
CA SER A 431 -38.92 -43.24 -7.91
C SER A 431 -38.36 -44.48 -7.23
N VAL A 432 -37.96 -44.34 -5.97
CA VAL A 432 -37.80 -45.46 -5.04
C VAL A 432 -39.19 -45.68 -4.43
N GLU A 433 -40.12 -46.20 -5.22
CA GLU A 433 -41.46 -46.58 -4.74
C GLU A 433 -42.13 -47.55 -5.72
N SER A 434 -41.59 -48.77 -5.82
CA SER A 434 -42.33 -49.95 -6.30
C SER A 434 -41.48 -51.21 -6.08
N ASP A 435 -41.38 -51.69 -4.84
CA ASP A 435 -41.01 -53.09 -4.58
C ASP A 435 -41.53 -53.56 -3.20
N THR A 436 -42.77 -53.20 -2.91
CA THR A 436 -43.59 -53.80 -1.85
C THR A 436 -44.99 -54.04 -2.37
N THR A 437 -45.12 -54.88 -3.40
CA THR A 437 -46.32 -55.69 -3.69
C THR A 437 -45.99 -56.58 -4.88
N LYS A 438 -45.54 -57.80 -4.60
CA LYS A 438 -46.05 -59.03 -5.20
C LYS A 438 -45.52 -60.24 -4.43
#